data_AF-A0A162R7V1-F1
#
_entry.id   AF-A0A162R7V1-F1
#
_cell.length_a   1.000
_cell.length_b   1.000
_cell.length_c   1.000
_cell.angle_alpha   90.00
_cell.angle_beta   90.00
_cell.angle_gamma   90.00
#
_symmetry.space_group_name_H-M   'P 1'
#
loop_
_entity.id
_entity.type
_entity.pdbx_description
1 polymer ?
#
loop_
_entity_poly.entity_id
_entity_poly.type
_entity_poly.pdbx_seq_one_letter_code
_entity_poly.pdbx_strand_id
1 'polypeptide(L)'
;MNEHSTLTDWLRYQAITVWDRIAFCRRQPHTQVFETTLTQNLVFQFYQLGKRARLGVTVYESAHERRNGNDLELVFEVDNRWLHVPCQCKILHQHNRYGGINHQVQGQLQLDLLLEYATRTGGLPVYLLYNHYSDPTFNESLSEHWKIPIEEFGCSFISARYLKEQLFIDGRIKAPSFSDLHRPHDQSALPFSALTTLLTQNGIHQFIHRYQTNTHPTDTPPAVFLRNELDIDGWDRLLRPAAIGRIVPLRGPTPILSLSGISTSFAPRYRLVFSAEMKERVLYRIE
;
A
#
# COMPACT_ATOMS: atom_id res chain seq x y z
N MET A 1 5.72 -24.29 -9.51
CA MET A 1 5.86 -22.82 -9.65
C MET A 1 7.34 -22.57 -9.82
N ASN A 2 7.77 -22.11 -10.99
CA ASN A 2 9.13 -21.57 -11.10
C ASN A 2 9.19 -20.36 -10.17
N GLU A 3 10.15 -20.41 -9.26
CA GLU A 3 10.38 -19.44 -8.20
C GLU A 3 10.63 -18.07 -8.83
N HIS A 4 9.83 -17.07 -8.49
CA HIS A 4 10.21 -15.69 -8.73
C HIS A 4 11.51 -15.46 -7.96
N SER A 5 12.63 -15.34 -8.67
CA SER A 5 13.99 -15.37 -8.11
C SER A 5 14.27 -14.25 -7.11
N THR A 6 13.48 -13.17 -7.16
CA THR A 6 13.61 -12.02 -6.28
C THR A 6 12.24 -11.49 -5.85
N LEU A 7 12.21 -10.71 -4.75
CA LEU A 7 11.02 -9.96 -4.37
C LEU A 7 10.55 -9.01 -5.47
N THR A 8 11.49 -8.40 -6.22
CA THR A 8 11.19 -7.51 -7.34
C THR A 8 10.38 -8.24 -8.41
N ASP A 9 10.82 -9.42 -8.85
CA ASP A 9 10.11 -10.22 -9.84
C ASP A 9 8.70 -10.59 -9.38
N TRP A 10 8.55 -10.88 -8.10
CA TRP A 10 7.26 -11.19 -7.51
C TRP A 10 6.33 -9.96 -7.50
N LEU A 11 6.82 -8.78 -7.13
CA LEU A 11 6.03 -7.54 -7.15
C LEU A 11 5.59 -7.18 -8.57
N ARG A 12 6.46 -7.37 -9.57
CA ARG A 12 6.11 -7.21 -11.00
C ARG A 12 4.98 -8.16 -11.38
N TYR A 13 5.11 -9.44 -11.02
CA TYR A 13 4.08 -10.44 -11.27
C TYR A 13 2.74 -10.08 -10.62
N GLN A 14 2.74 -9.56 -9.39
CA GLN A 14 1.49 -9.13 -8.74
C GLN A 14 0.87 -7.92 -9.42
N ALA A 15 1.68 -6.94 -9.84
CA ALA A 15 1.18 -5.79 -10.58
C ALA A 15 0.47 -6.24 -11.87
N ILE A 16 1.10 -7.12 -12.66
CA ILE A 16 0.52 -7.69 -13.88
C ILE A 16 -0.78 -8.44 -13.56
N THR A 17 -0.79 -9.25 -12.51
CA THR A 17 -1.99 -10.01 -12.09
C THR A 17 -3.16 -9.07 -11.71
N VAL A 18 -2.88 -7.95 -11.06
CA VAL A 18 -3.89 -6.94 -10.74
C VAL A 18 -4.41 -6.27 -12.00
N TRP A 19 -3.52 -5.88 -12.92
CA TRP A 19 -3.89 -5.31 -14.22
C TRP A 19 -4.87 -6.22 -14.97
N ASP A 20 -4.49 -7.48 -15.16
CA ASP A 20 -5.28 -8.48 -15.89
C ASP A 20 -6.62 -8.75 -15.22
N ARG A 21 -6.66 -8.79 -13.89
CA ARG A 21 -7.90 -9.02 -13.14
C ARG A 21 -8.88 -7.88 -13.31
N ILE A 22 -8.41 -6.63 -13.21
CA ILE A 22 -9.27 -5.47 -13.43
C ILE A 22 -9.72 -5.42 -14.89
N ALA A 23 -8.82 -5.69 -15.85
CA ALA A 23 -9.13 -5.78 -17.27
C ALA A 23 -10.20 -6.84 -17.57
N PHE A 24 -10.08 -8.02 -16.98
CA PHE A 24 -11.06 -9.09 -17.11
C PHE A 24 -12.42 -8.65 -16.58
N CYS A 25 -12.49 -8.17 -15.34
CA CYS A 25 -13.76 -7.77 -14.73
C CYS A 25 -14.47 -6.63 -15.46
N ARG A 26 -13.73 -5.71 -16.08
CA ARG A 26 -14.33 -4.62 -16.86
C ARG A 26 -14.86 -5.06 -18.22
N ARG A 27 -14.32 -6.14 -18.79
CA ARG A 27 -14.78 -6.72 -20.07
C ARG A 27 -15.97 -7.66 -19.92
N GLN A 28 -16.14 -8.28 -18.75
CA GLN A 28 -17.17 -9.27 -18.53
C GLN A 28 -18.42 -8.66 -17.88
N PRO A 29 -19.62 -8.81 -18.50
CA PRO A 29 -20.87 -8.37 -17.90
C PRO A 29 -21.08 -8.96 -16.50
N HIS A 30 -21.65 -8.19 -15.59
CA HIS A 30 -21.99 -8.61 -14.22
C HIS A 30 -20.83 -9.08 -13.35
N THR A 31 -19.58 -8.80 -13.74
CA THR A 31 -18.41 -9.03 -12.90
C THR A 31 -17.86 -7.70 -12.37
N GLN A 32 -17.42 -7.69 -11.13
CA GLN A 32 -16.80 -6.53 -10.50
C GLN A 32 -15.66 -7.00 -9.61
N VAL A 33 -14.62 -6.17 -9.52
CA VAL A 33 -13.54 -6.35 -8.56
C VAL A 33 -13.49 -5.11 -7.68
N PHE A 34 -13.41 -5.33 -6.38
CA PHE A 34 -13.39 -4.26 -5.38
C PHE A 34 -11.96 -4.04 -4.87
N GLU A 35 -11.66 -2.81 -4.49
CA GLU A 35 -10.41 -2.41 -3.85
C GLU A 35 -10.06 -3.32 -2.66
N THR A 36 -11.05 -3.57 -1.80
CA THR A 36 -10.91 -4.44 -0.62
C THR A 36 -10.47 -5.86 -0.99
N THR A 37 -11.04 -6.42 -2.06
CA THR A 37 -10.69 -7.73 -2.59
C THR A 37 -9.25 -7.76 -3.11
N LEU A 38 -8.81 -6.73 -3.83
CA LEU A 38 -7.44 -6.63 -4.32
C LEU A 38 -6.43 -6.54 -3.16
N THR A 39 -6.70 -5.70 -2.16
CA THR A 39 -5.83 -5.56 -1.00
C THR A 39 -5.75 -6.85 -0.18
N GLN A 40 -6.87 -7.53 0.05
CA GLN A 40 -6.88 -8.81 0.77
C GLN A 40 -6.11 -9.90 0.01
N ASN A 41 -6.24 -9.96 -1.31
CA ASN A 41 -5.46 -10.89 -2.13
C ASN A 41 -3.96 -10.59 -2.04
N LEU A 42 -3.57 -9.31 -2.12
CA LEU A 42 -2.17 -8.91 -1.99
C LEU A 42 -1.58 -9.35 -0.64
N VAL A 43 -2.28 -9.08 0.46
CA VAL A 43 -1.88 -9.50 1.81
C VAL A 43 -1.77 -11.02 1.92
N PHE A 44 -2.77 -11.75 1.41
CA PHE A 44 -2.74 -13.21 1.40
C PHE A 44 -1.55 -13.76 0.61
N GLN A 45 -1.24 -13.18 -0.55
CA GLN A 45 -0.13 -13.62 -1.36
C GLN A 45 1.21 -13.32 -0.69
N PHE A 46 1.39 -12.17 -0.05
CA PHE A 46 2.57 -11.89 0.79
C PHE A 46 2.70 -12.86 1.96
N TYR A 47 1.58 -13.24 2.58
CA TYR A 47 1.58 -14.23 3.63
C TYR A 47 2.06 -15.60 3.15
N GLN A 48 1.59 -16.04 1.97
CA GLN A 48 2.09 -17.26 1.33
C GLN A 48 3.58 -17.15 0.99
N LEU A 49 4.01 -15.98 0.53
CA LEU A 49 5.40 -15.70 0.18
C LEU A 49 6.34 -15.83 1.39
N GLY A 50 6.02 -15.14 2.49
CA GLY A 50 6.78 -15.23 3.75
C GLY A 50 6.71 -16.61 4.42
N LYS A 51 5.73 -17.46 4.04
CA LYS A 51 5.66 -18.86 4.47
C LYS A 51 6.50 -19.81 3.63
N ARG A 52 6.48 -19.65 2.31
CA ARG A 52 7.00 -20.64 1.35
C ARG A 52 8.37 -20.28 0.79
N ALA A 53 8.58 -19.01 0.46
CA ALA A 53 9.69 -18.58 -0.38
C ALA A 53 10.88 -18.00 0.38
N ARG A 54 10.82 -17.94 1.73
CA ARG A 54 11.83 -17.28 2.59
C ARG A 54 12.17 -15.84 2.20
N LEU A 55 11.38 -15.21 1.34
CA LEU A 55 11.50 -13.78 1.06
C LEU A 55 11.23 -13.04 2.37
N GLY A 56 12.03 -12.02 2.66
CA GLY A 56 12.03 -11.27 3.92
C GLY A 56 10.76 -10.43 4.11
N VAL A 57 9.58 -11.04 4.01
CA VAL A 57 8.28 -10.40 4.21
C VAL A 57 7.57 -11.06 5.37
N THR A 58 7.22 -10.27 6.38
CA THR A 58 6.38 -10.69 7.52
C THR A 58 5.08 -9.92 7.49
N VAL A 59 3.97 -10.61 7.68
CA VAL A 59 2.62 -10.03 7.71
C VAL A 59 2.09 -10.04 9.13
N TYR A 60 1.51 -8.92 9.55
CA TYR A 60 0.78 -8.76 10.80
C TYR A 60 -0.64 -8.24 10.50
N GLU A 61 -1.61 -8.62 11.34
CA GLU A 61 -2.99 -8.14 11.26
C GLU A 61 -3.42 -7.55 12.61
N SER A 62 -4.08 -6.40 12.56
CA SER A 62 -4.64 -5.71 13.73
C SER A 62 -5.62 -6.57 14.52
N ALA A 63 -5.50 -6.56 15.86
CA ALA A 63 -6.42 -7.28 16.74
C ALA A 63 -7.84 -6.69 16.77
N HIS A 64 -8.03 -5.45 16.30
CA HIS A 64 -9.29 -4.72 16.38
C HIS A 64 -9.94 -4.53 15.01
N GLU A 65 -10.50 -5.62 14.47
CA GLU A 65 -11.02 -5.73 13.09
C GLU A 65 -12.12 -4.71 12.71
N ARG A 66 -12.98 -4.29 13.65
CA ARG A 66 -14.16 -3.46 13.35
C ARG A 66 -13.88 -1.97 13.15
N ARG A 67 -12.69 -1.48 13.50
CA ARG A 67 -12.36 -0.04 13.43
C ARG A 67 -11.54 0.34 12.20
N ASN A 68 -11.01 -0.64 11.48
CA ASN A 68 -9.91 -0.41 10.55
C ASN A 68 -10.38 -0.64 9.11
N GLY A 69 -10.11 0.31 8.23
CA GLY A 69 -10.25 0.12 6.79
C GLY A 69 -9.34 -1.01 6.30
N ASN A 70 -9.44 -1.44 5.03
CA ASN A 70 -8.49 -2.39 4.45
C ASN A 70 -7.15 -1.71 4.09
N ASP A 71 -6.74 -0.75 4.89
CA ASP A 71 -5.54 0.05 4.69
C ASP A 71 -4.31 -0.70 5.19
N LEU A 72 -3.16 -0.37 4.62
CA LEU A 72 -1.91 -1.09 4.81
C LEU A 72 -0.88 -0.21 5.51
N GLU A 73 0.05 -0.85 6.21
CA GLU A 73 1.36 -0.28 6.51
C GLU A 73 2.42 -1.12 5.83
N LEU A 74 3.30 -0.46 5.09
CA LEU A 74 4.53 -1.07 4.60
C LEU A 74 5.66 -0.59 5.50
N VAL A 75 6.54 -1.50 5.86
CA VAL A 75 7.65 -1.22 6.76
C VAL A 75 8.89 -1.82 6.14
N PHE A 76 9.91 -1.01 5.90
CA PHE A 76 11.15 -1.47 5.27
C PHE A 76 12.28 -1.45 6.28
N GLU A 77 12.88 -2.61 6.52
CA GLU A 77 14.04 -2.79 7.38
C GLU A 77 15.32 -2.80 6.54
N VAL A 78 16.22 -1.87 6.84
CA VAL A 78 17.54 -1.72 6.22
C VAL A 78 18.55 -1.40 7.32
N ASP A 79 19.55 -2.24 7.52
CA ASP A 79 20.64 -2.02 8.49
C ASP A 79 20.16 -1.61 9.90
N ASN A 80 19.22 -2.38 10.45
CA ASN A 80 18.57 -2.16 11.76
C ASN A 80 17.74 -0.86 11.87
N ARG A 81 17.52 -0.19 10.74
CA ARG A 81 16.67 0.97 10.63
C ARG A 81 15.39 0.64 9.89
N TRP A 82 14.32 1.33 10.25
CA TRP A 82 12.97 1.01 9.84
C TRP A 82 12.33 2.25 9.21
N LEU A 83 11.95 2.14 7.94
CA LEU A 83 11.14 3.14 7.25
C LEU A 83 9.67 2.73 7.32
N HIS A 84 8.85 3.59 7.90
CA HIS A 84 7.41 3.39 8.06
C HIS A 84 6.64 4.08 6.93
N VAL A 85 5.75 3.35 6.27
CA VAL A 85 5.03 3.81 5.10
C VAL A 85 3.53 3.46 5.24
N PRO A 86 2.73 4.29 5.92
CA PRO A 86 1.28 4.13 5.93
C PRO A 86 0.68 4.32 4.54
N CYS A 87 -0.22 3.42 4.16
CA CYS A 87 -0.71 3.27 2.80
C CYS A 87 -2.25 3.23 2.76
N GLN A 88 -2.85 4.18 2.04
CA GLN A 88 -4.26 4.08 1.63
C GLN A 88 -4.32 3.40 0.25
N CYS A 89 -5.15 2.37 0.11
CA CYS A 89 -5.34 1.72 -1.19
C CYS A 89 -6.43 2.44 -2.00
N LYS A 90 -6.29 2.53 -3.34
CA LYS A 90 -7.33 3.01 -4.26
C LYS A 90 -7.35 2.26 -5.58
N ILE A 91 -8.54 1.88 -6.04
CA ILE A 91 -8.73 1.29 -7.37
C ILE A 91 -9.10 2.36 -8.40
N LEU A 92 -8.55 2.25 -9.62
CA LEU A 92 -9.00 3.02 -10.76
C LEU A 92 -10.40 2.54 -11.18
N HIS A 93 -11.35 3.46 -11.39
CA HIS A 93 -12.70 3.12 -11.87
C HIS A 93 -12.77 3.08 -13.41
N GLN A 94 -13.89 2.61 -13.95
CA GLN A 94 -14.12 2.48 -15.40
C GLN A 94 -13.99 3.79 -16.18
N HIS A 95 -14.27 4.94 -15.55
CA HIS A 95 -14.06 6.26 -16.16
C HIS A 95 -12.60 6.73 -16.07
N ASN A 96 -11.66 5.81 -15.86
CA ASN A 96 -10.24 6.03 -15.73
C ASN A 96 -9.87 7.09 -14.67
N ARG A 97 -10.65 7.18 -13.59
CA ARG A 97 -10.43 8.09 -12.47
C ARG A 97 -10.43 7.36 -11.13
N TYR A 98 -9.65 7.88 -10.19
CA TYR A 98 -9.59 7.42 -8.81
C TYR A 98 -10.65 8.13 -7.96
N GLY A 99 -11.92 7.82 -8.20
CA GLY A 99 -13.06 8.44 -7.48
C GLY A 99 -12.96 8.32 -5.96
N GLY A 100 -12.35 7.23 -5.46
CA GLY A 100 -12.17 7.00 -4.03
C GLY A 100 -11.17 7.93 -3.33
N ILE A 101 -10.37 8.74 -4.04
CA ILE A 101 -9.41 9.68 -3.40
C ILE A 101 -10.15 10.80 -2.64
N ASN A 102 -11.32 11.20 -3.12
CA ASN A 102 -12.13 12.25 -2.51
C ASN A 102 -13.00 11.76 -1.35
N HIS A 103 -12.83 10.50 -0.93
CA HIS A 103 -13.68 9.90 0.08
C HIS A 103 -13.49 10.59 1.44
N GLN A 104 -14.61 10.86 2.11
CA GLN A 104 -14.65 11.45 3.43
C GLN A 104 -15.20 10.45 4.45
N VAL A 105 -14.60 10.44 5.63
CA VAL A 105 -15.09 9.73 6.82
C VAL A 105 -15.51 10.79 7.82
N GLN A 106 -16.81 10.81 8.16
CA GLN A 106 -17.39 11.80 9.09
C GLN A 106 -17.06 13.27 8.72
N GLY A 107 -17.03 13.58 7.42
CA GLY A 107 -16.74 14.93 6.91
C GLY A 107 -15.25 15.27 6.77
N GLN A 108 -14.34 14.40 7.22
CA GLN A 108 -12.89 14.57 7.04
C GLN A 108 -12.38 13.73 5.86
N LEU A 109 -11.50 14.27 5.04
CA LEU A 109 -10.93 13.54 3.91
C LEU A 109 -10.01 12.42 4.40
N GLN A 110 -10.11 11.22 3.81
CA GLN A 110 -9.20 10.11 4.12
C GLN A 110 -7.74 10.47 3.90
N LEU A 111 -7.48 11.32 2.91
CA LEU A 111 -6.16 11.86 2.65
C LEU A 111 -5.59 12.61 3.87
N ASP A 112 -6.40 13.48 4.49
CA ASP A 112 -5.97 14.24 5.66
C ASP A 112 -5.72 13.32 6.86
N LEU A 113 -6.59 12.32 7.05
CA LEU A 113 -6.43 11.30 8.08
C LEU A 113 -5.12 10.50 7.91
N LEU A 114 -4.77 10.14 6.67
CA LEU A 114 -3.51 9.47 6.35
C LEU A 114 -2.30 10.37 6.66
N LEU A 115 -2.36 11.66 6.29
CA LEU A 115 -1.29 12.62 6.53
C LEU A 115 -1.09 12.91 8.02
N GLU A 116 -2.17 13.04 8.79
CA GLU A 116 -2.14 13.19 10.24
C GLU A 116 -1.52 11.96 10.90
N TYR A 117 -1.94 10.76 10.49
CA TYR A 117 -1.37 9.51 11.00
C TYR A 117 0.13 9.41 10.72
N ALA A 118 0.54 9.67 9.48
CA ALA A 118 1.94 9.65 9.10
C ALA A 118 2.76 10.70 9.84
N THR A 119 2.22 11.90 10.06
CA THR A 119 2.89 12.95 10.84
C THR A 119 3.10 12.51 12.29
N ARG A 120 2.07 11.93 12.92
CA ARG A 120 2.14 11.42 14.29
C ARG A 120 3.12 10.25 14.45
N THR A 121 3.17 9.37 13.46
CA THR A 121 4.01 8.16 13.47
C THR A 121 5.38 8.39 12.84
N GLY A 122 5.66 9.60 12.34
CA GLY A 122 6.84 9.94 11.53
C GLY A 122 7.00 9.10 10.25
N GLY A 123 5.90 8.53 9.76
CA GLY A 123 5.83 7.73 8.56
C GLY A 123 5.73 8.54 7.28
N LEU A 124 5.88 7.83 6.16
CA LEU A 124 5.75 8.32 4.81
C LEU A 124 4.35 7.97 4.26
N PRO A 125 3.42 8.93 4.14
CA PRO A 125 2.08 8.65 3.68
C PRO A 125 2.06 8.45 2.16
N VAL A 126 1.57 7.30 1.72
CA VAL A 126 1.44 6.97 0.30
C VAL A 126 0.05 6.43 -0.05
N TYR A 127 -0.30 6.55 -1.32
CA TYR A 127 -1.39 5.80 -1.90
C TYR A 127 -0.83 4.61 -2.66
N LEU A 128 -1.43 3.44 -2.46
CA LEU A 128 -1.24 2.26 -3.30
C LEU A 128 -2.39 2.20 -4.29
N LEU A 129 -2.08 2.29 -5.57
CA LEU A 129 -3.05 2.40 -6.67
C LEU A 129 -3.16 1.06 -7.41
N TYR A 130 -4.39 0.59 -7.61
CA TYR A 130 -4.69 -0.59 -8.42
C TYR A 130 -5.27 -0.18 -9.77
N ASN A 131 -4.60 -0.57 -10.84
CA ASN A 131 -4.76 0.09 -12.12
C ASN A 131 -5.10 -0.88 -13.25
N HIS A 132 -5.91 -0.37 -14.18
CA HIS A 132 -6.00 -0.87 -15.54
C HIS A 132 -6.47 0.30 -16.40
N TYR A 133 -5.67 0.70 -17.38
CA TYR A 133 -5.96 1.84 -18.24
C TYR A 133 -6.05 1.39 -19.69
N SER A 134 -7.13 1.77 -20.37
CA SER A 134 -7.50 1.21 -21.68
C SER A 134 -7.03 2.04 -22.87
N ASP A 135 -6.32 3.15 -22.65
CA ASP A 135 -5.81 4.01 -23.72
C ASP A 135 -4.47 3.43 -24.25
N PRO A 136 -4.45 2.83 -25.45
CA PRO A 136 -3.26 2.18 -25.97
C PRO A 136 -2.13 3.17 -26.27
N THR A 137 -2.45 4.37 -26.76
CA THR A 137 -1.44 5.37 -27.14
C THR A 137 -0.72 5.90 -25.90
N PHE A 138 -1.47 6.20 -24.84
CA PHE A 138 -0.86 6.58 -23.56
C PHE A 138 -0.02 5.44 -22.97
N ASN A 139 -0.54 4.21 -23.00
CA ASN A 139 0.15 3.04 -22.47
C ASN A 139 1.47 2.76 -23.19
N GLU A 140 1.50 2.88 -24.51
CA GLU A 140 2.70 2.73 -25.32
C GLU A 140 3.75 3.79 -24.96
N SER A 141 3.34 5.06 -24.91
CA SER A 141 4.23 6.17 -24.50
C SER A 141 4.81 5.97 -23.10
N LEU A 142 3.98 5.54 -22.14
CA LEU A 142 4.43 5.29 -20.77
C LEU A 142 5.40 4.10 -20.71
N SER A 143 5.09 3.01 -21.41
CA SER A 143 5.94 1.81 -21.46
C SER A 143 7.30 2.13 -22.11
N GLU A 144 7.31 2.92 -23.18
CA GLU A 144 8.53 3.35 -23.84
C GLU A 144 9.37 4.25 -22.93
N HIS A 145 8.76 5.16 -22.16
CA HIS A 145 9.48 6.01 -21.23
C HIS A 145 10.15 5.20 -20.12
N TRP A 146 9.39 4.33 -19.45
CA TRP A 146 9.87 3.56 -18.29
C TRP A 146 10.67 2.31 -18.67
N LYS A 147 10.65 1.91 -19.94
CA LYS A 147 11.27 0.68 -20.46
C LYS A 147 10.77 -0.58 -19.73
N ILE A 148 9.49 -0.60 -19.35
CA ILE A 148 8.78 -1.74 -18.76
C ILE A 148 7.41 -1.91 -19.41
N PRO A 149 6.82 -3.12 -19.41
CA PRO A 149 5.44 -3.34 -19.84
C PRO A 149 4.45 -2.51 -19.01
N ILE A 150 3.37 -2.02 -19.66
CA ILE A 150 2.34 -1.23 -18.98
C ILE A 150 1.67 -1.97 -17.83
N GLU A 151 1.56 -3.30 -17.94
CA GLU A 151 0.94 -4.17 -16.94
C GLU A 151 1.68 -4.12 -15.59
N GLU A 152 2.96 -3.73 -15.57
CA GLU A 152 3.70 -3.49 -14.32
C GLU A 152 3.20 -2.27 -13.54
N PHE A 153 2.42 -1.39 -14.17
CA PHE A 153 1.67 -0.34 -13.49
C PHE A 153 0.33 -0.83 -12.94
N GLY A 154 -0.04 -2.10 -13.07
CA GLY A 154 -1.26 -2.64 -12.45
C GLY A 154 -1.30 -2.46 -10.94
N CYS A 155 -0.13 -2.32 -10.31
CA CYS A 155 0.02 -1.70 -9.01
C CYS A 155 1.05 -0.57 -9.12
N SER A 156 0.74 0.60 -8.59
CA SER A 156 1.67 1.71 -8.46
C SER A 156 1.51 2.39 -7.11
N PHE A 157 2.44 3.24 -6.74
CA PHE A 157 2.33 4.02 -5.51
C PHE A 157 2.77 5.46 -5.72
N ILE A 158 2.20 6.37 -4.93
CA ILE A 158 2.41 7.81 -5.04
C ILE A 158 2.37 8.46 -3.66
N SER A 159 3.12 9.53 -3.45
CA SER A 159 3.07 10.32 -2.22
C SER A 159 1.69 10.94 -2.02
N ALA A 160 1.12 10.74 -0.83
CA ALA A 160 -0.15 11.38 -0.45
C ALA A 160 -0.01 12.91 -0.38
N ARG A 161 1.16 13.41 0.02
CA ARG A 161 1.43 14.85 0.07
C ARG A 161 1.43 15.47 -1.32
N TYR A 162 2.12 14.83 -2.25
CA TYR A 162 2.11 15.26 -3.65
C TYR A 162 0.68 15.30 -4.20
N LEU A 163 -0.15 14.28 -3.92
CA LEU A 163 -1.57 14.30 -4.29
C LEU A 163 -2.31 15.49 -3.68
N LYS A 164 -2.07 15.80 -2.40
CA LYS A 164 -2.69 16.95 -1.73
C LYS A 164 -2.29 18.27 -2.38
N GLU A 165 -1.01 18.46 -2.67
CA GLU A 165 -0.50 19.70 -3.25
C GLU A 165 -0.95 19.92 -4.69
N GLN A 166 -0.96 18.85 -5.50
CA GLN A 166 -1.24 18.97 -6.94
C GLN A 166 -2.72 18.91 -7.30
N LEU A 167 -3.56 18.30 -6.46
CA LEU A 167 -4.96 18.02 -6.80
C LEU A 167 -5.99 18.84 -6.01
N PHE A 168 -5.56 19.59 -5.00
CA PHE A 168 -6.43 20.56 -4.33
C PHE A 168 -6.39 21.88 -5.08
N ILE A 169 -7.50 22.19 -5.73
CA ILE A 169 -7.74 23.49 -6.36
C ILE A 169 -8.96 24.07 -5.66
N ASP A 170 -8.82 25.26 -5.05
CA ASP A 170 -9.90 25.99 -4.37
C ASP A 170 -10.62 25.16 -3.28
N GLY A 171 -9.87 24.37 -2.52
CA GLY A 171 -10.41 23.54 -1.44
C GLY A 171 -11.21 22.32 -1.91
N ARG A 172 -11.17 21.99 -3.21
CA ARG A 172 -11.80 20.79 -3.78
C ARG A 172 -10.74 19.90 -4.42
N ILE A 173 -10.83 18.60 -4.15
CA ILE A 173 -10.05 17.61 -4.88
C ILE A 173 -10.79 17.25 -6.16
N LYS A 174 -10.15 17.41 -7.31
CA LYS A 174 -10.63 16.75 -8.54
C LYS A 174 -10.08 15.33 -8.56
N ALA A 175 -10.97 14.32 -8.63
CA ALA A 175 -10.55 12.93 -8.70
C ALA A 175 -9.60 12.72 -9.90
N PRO A 176 -8.31 12.42 -9.67
CA PRO A 176 -7.32 12.35 -10.73
C PRO A 176 -7.59 11.14 -11.61
N SER A 177 -7.17 11.23 -12.87
CA SER A 177 -7.14 10.11 -13.80
C SER A 177 -5.84 9.32 -13.71
N PHE A 178 -5.79 8.15 -14.35
CA PHE A 178 -4.53 7.40 -14.48
C PHE A 178 -3.44 8.25 -15.14
N SER A 179 -3.78 8.94 -16.24
CA SER A 179 -2.86 9.82 -16.98
C SER A 179 -2.48 11.10 -16.24
N ASP A 180 -3.33 11.56 -15.30
CA ASP A 180 -2.96 12.70 -14.44
C ASP A 180 -1.79 12.34 -13.52
N LEU A 181 -1.74 11.09 -13.02
CA LEU A 181 -0.75 10.63 -12.04
C LEU A 181 0.48 9.93 -12.65
N HIS A 182 0.35 9.31 -13.82
CA HIS A 182 1.41 8.50 -14.43
C HIS A 182 1.98 9.16 -15.69
N ARG A 183 2.39 10.43 -15.61
CA ARG A 183 2.89 11.13 -16.81
C ARG A 183 4.30 10.64 -17.13
N PRO A 184 4.67 10.41 -18.41
CA PRO A 184 6.02 10.01 -18.77
C PRO A 184 7.11 10.92 -18.19
N HIS A 185 6.89 12.23 -18.15
CA HIS A 185 7.87 13.18 -17.62
C HIS A 185 7.75 13.45 -16.12
N ASP A 186 6.79 12.82 -15.44
CA ASP A 186 6.50 13.03 -14.03
C ASP A 186 6.60 11.70 -13.27
N GLN A 187 7.68 11.52 -12.52
CA GLN A 187 7.94 10.30 -11.75
C GLN A 187 7.24 10.28 -10.39
N SER A 188 6.08 10.93 -10.27
CA SER A 188 5.31 11.00 -9.02
C SER A 188 4.66 9.66 -8.65
N ALA A 189 4.09 8.94 -9.63
CA ALA A 189 3.60 7.58 -9.45
C ALA A 189 4.61 6.56 -9.97
N LEU A 190 5.07 5.67 -9.08
CA LEU A 190 6.08 4.66 -9.38
C LEU A 190 5.46 3.26 -9.45
N PRO A 191 5.95 2.36 -10.31
CA PRO A 191 5.48 0.97 -10.33
C PRO A 191 5.77 0.29 -8.99
N PHE A 192 4.91 -0.64 -8.58
CA PHE A 192 5.00 -1.29 -7.26
C PHE A 192 6.32 -2.02 -7.02
N SER A 193 6.94 -2.54 -8.08
CA SER A 193 8.28 -3.15 -8.05
C SER A 193 9.37 -2.20 -7.58
N ALA A 194 9.21 -0.88 -7.76
CA ALA A 194 10.19 0.11 -7.31
C ALA A 194 10.32 0.18 -5.78
N LEU A 195 9.36 -0.38 -5.01
CA LEU A 195 9.47 -0.48 -3.55
C LEU A 195 10.69 -1.30 -3.11
N THR A 196 11.21 -2.22 -3.92
CA THR A 196 12.42 -2.96 -3.53
C THR A 196 13.65 -2.08 -3.42
N THR A 197 13.66 -0.88 -4.03
CA THR A 197 14.75 0.08 -3.83
C THR A 197 14.83 0.54 -2.37
N LEU A 198 13.71 0.59 -1.66
CA LEU A 198 13.62 0.93 -0.23
C LEU A 198 14.26 -0.11 0.69
N LEU A 199 14.69 -1.26 0.16
CA LEU A 199 15.47 -2.27 0.90
C LEU A 199 16.97 -2.01 0.88
N THR A 200 17.39 -0.83 0.42
CA THR A 200 18.79 -0.40 0.41
C THR A 200 18.91 1.00 1.03
N GLN A 201 20.03 1.30 1.70
CA GLN A 201 20.24 2.64 2.28
C GLN A 201 20.14 3.74 1.22
N ASN A 202 20.82 3.52 0.09
CA ASN A 202 20.81 4.46 -1.03
C ASN A 202 19.39 4.65 -1.58
N GLY A 203 18.60 3.59 -1.71
CA GLY A 203 17.23 3.72 -2.19
C GLY A 203 16.32 4.42 -1.20
N ILE A 204 16.46 4.21 0.11
CA ILE A 204 15.77 5.02 1.14
C ILE A 204 16.14 6.49 0.99
N HIS A 205 17.44 6.81 0.89
CA HIS A 205 17.91 8.19 0.76
C HIS A 205 17.38 8.85 -0.53
N GLN A 206 17.46 8.17 -1.66
CA GLN A 206 16.92 8.66 -2.93
C GLN A 206 15.42 8.86 -2.86
N PHE A 207 14.71 7.96 -2.18
CA PHE A 207 13.27 8.07 -2.01
C PHE A 207 12.90 9.26 -1.13
N ILE A 208 13.53 9.41 0.04
CA ILE A 208 13.33 10.56 0.93
C ILE A 208 13.67 11.86 0.22
N HIS A 209 14.78 11.90 -0.53
CA HIS A 209 15.15 13.08 -1.30
C HIS A 209 14.08 13.43 -2.35
N ARG A 210 13.62 12.45 -3.15
CA ARG A 210 12.54 12.66 -4.12
C ARG A 210 11.25 13.12 -3.45
N TYR A 211 10.95 12.56 -2.28
CA TYR A 211 9.81 12.98 -1.48
C TYR A 211 9.96 14.44 -1.06
N GLN A 212 11.11 14.83 -0.51
CA GLN A 212 11.39 16.21 -0.08
C GLN A 212 11.35 17.22 -1.23
N THR A 213 11.91 16.89 -2.40
CA THR A 213 11.89 17.79 -3.57
C THR A 213 10.48 18.02 -4.11
N ASN A 214 9.55 17.12 -3.80
CA ASN A 214 8.17 17.14 -4.26
C ASN A 214 7.19 17.55 -3.15
N THR A 215 7.67 18.11 -2.04
CA THR A 215 6.85 18.55 -0.90
C THR A 215 7.22 19.96 -0.44
N HIS A 216 6.29 20.62 0.25
CA HIS A 216 6.52 21.94 0.82
C HIS A 216 7.70 21.95 1.85
N PRO A 217 8.54 23.02 1.89
CA PRO A 217 9.72 23.11 2.77
C PRO A 217 9.45 22.97 4.28
N THR A 218 8.20 23.09 4.70
CA THR A 218 7.78 23.02 6.11
C THR A 218 7.51 21.61 6.59
N ASP A 219 7.52 20.62 5.69
CA ASP A 219 7.23 19.25 6.05
C ASP A 219 8.41 18.59 6.75
N THR A 220 8.12 17.95 7.88
CA THR A 220 9.11 17.15 8.59
C THR A 220 9.53 15.99 7.68
N PRO A 221 10.84 15.77 7.48
CA PRO A 221 11.31 14.64 6.69
C PRO A 221 10.80 13.32 7.30
N PRO A 222 10.55 12.29 6.47
CA PRO A 222 10.24 10.95 6.97
C PRO A 222 11.31 10.52 7.97
N ALA A 223 10.87 10.09 9.15
CA ALA A 223 11.77 9.57 10.15
C ALA A 223 12.17 8.14 9.79
N VAL A 224 13.39 7.80 10.16
CA VAL A 224 13.91 6.43 10.08
C VAL A 224 14.14 5.98 11.51
N PHE A 225 13.50 4.88 11.89
CA PHE A 225 13.38 4.46 13.29
C PHE A 225 14.33 3.32 13.62
N LEU A 226 14.76 3.25 14.88
CA LEU A 226 15.17 1.99 15.48
C LEU A 226 13.93 1.13 15.75
N ARG A 227 14.10 -0.20 15.82
CA ARG A 227 12.98 -1.13 16.00
C ARG A 227 12.09 -0.81 17.20
N ASN A 228 12.70 -0.44 18.33
CA ASN A 228 12.00 -0.11 19.58
C ASN A 228 11.27 1.25 19.52
N GLU A 229 11.58 2.10 18.55
CA GLU A 229 10.93 3.41 18.36
C GLU A 229 9.66 3.28 17.48
N LEU A 230 9.54 2.20 16.72
CA LEU A 230 8.39 1.96 15.82
C LEU A 230 7.16 1.36 16.54
N ASP A 231 7.31 0.88 17.78
CA ASP A 231 6.21 0.28 18.55
C ASP A 231 5.32 1.33 19.24
N ILE A 232 4.86 2.31 18.47
CA ILE A 232 4.16 3.50 18.98
C ILE A 232 2.72 3.14 19.44
N ASP A 233 2.14 2.06 18.94
CA ASP A 233 0.73 1.68 19.16
C ASP A 233 0.53 0.21 19.61
N GLY A 234 1.57 -0.46 20.10
CA GLY A 234 1.48 -1.86 20.54
C GLY A 234 1.29 -2.84 19.38
N TRP A 235 1.91 -2.56 18.23
CA TRP A 235 1.91 -3.45 17.06
C TRP A 235 2.66 -4.76 17.35
N ASP A 236 3.50 -4.82 18.37
CA ASP A 236 4.07 -6.09 18.82
C ASP A 236 3.04 -6.99 19.56
N ARG A 237 1.84 -6.47 19.87
CA ARG A 237 0.71 -7.26 20.43
C ARG A 237 -0.16 -7.92 19.37
N LEU A 238 0.16 -7.74 18.10
CA LEU A 238 -0.59 -8.33 17.00
C LEU A 238 -0.49 -9.84 17.04
N LEU A 239 -1.52 -10.47 16.49
CA LEU A 239 -1.58 -11.91 16.36
C LEU A 239 -0.27 -12.41 15.74
N ARG A 240 0.47 -13.27 16.48
CA ARG A 240 1.71 -13.90 16.00
C ARG A 240 1.48 -14.41 14.57
N PRO A 241 2.48 -14.42 13.67
CA PRO A 241 2.32 -14.83 12.25
C PRO A 241 1.56 -16.17 12.04
N ALA A 242 1.51 -17.02 13.06
CA ALA A 242 0.72 -18.26 13.13
C ALA A 242 -0.81 -18.09 13.19
N ALA A 243 -1.36 -16.88 13.40
CA ALA A 243 -2.81 -16.66 13.55
C ALA A 243 -3.50 -16.13 12.27
N ILE A 244 -2.75 -15.61 11.30
CA ILE A 244 -3.29 -15.23 9.99
C ILE A 244 -3.81 -16.48 9.28
N GLY A 245 -5.11 -16.52 8.99
CA GLY A 245 -5.77 -17.66 8.34
C GLY A 245 -6.21 -18.80 9.27
N ARG A 246 -6.14 -18.63 10.60
CA ARG A 246 -6.99 -19.47 11.47
C ARG A 246 -8.43 -19.08 11.19
N ILE A 247 -9.28 -20.08 10.95
CA ILE A 247 -10.73 -19.90 10.90
C ILE A 247 -11.10 -19.26 12.25
N VAL A 248 -11.39 -17.96 12.25
CA VAL A 248 -12.14 -17.37 13.35
C VAL A 248 -13.45 -18.16 13.34
N PRO A 249 -13.77 -18.96 14.39
CA PRO A 249 -15.01 -19.69 14.41
C PRO A 249 -16.10 -18.67 14.11
N LEU A 250 -16.96 -18.96 13.11
CA LEU A 250 -18.10 -18.12 12.75
C LEU A 250 -18.81 -17.78 14.05
N ARG A 251 -18.53 -16.60 14.60
CA ARG A 251 -19.20 -16.16 15.82
C ARG A 251 -20.65 -16.04 15.39
N GLY A 252 -21.53 -16.76 16.10
CA GLY A 252 -22.97 -16.60 15.93
C GLY A 252 -23.34 -15.11 15.98
N PRO A 253 -24.52 -14.74 15.46
CA PRO A 253 -24.93 -13.35 15.25
C PRO A 253 -24.60 -12.54 16.49
N THR A 254 -23.54 -11.74 16.40
CA THR A 254 -23.11 -10.91 17.52
C THR A 254 -24.14 -9.81 17.63
N PRO A 255 -24.69 -9.51 18.82
CA PRO A 255 -25.62 -8.40 18.98
C PRO A 255 -25.03 -7.15 18.33
N ILE A 256 -25.85 -6.44 17.56
CA ILE A 256 -25.50 -5.16 16.95
C ILE A 256 -25.28 -4.18 18.12
N LEU A 257 -24.07 -4.19 18.68
CA LEU A 257 -23.59 -3.14 19.56
C LEU A 257 -23.56 -1.86 18.72
N SER A 258 -24.15 -0.80 19.29
CA SER A 258 -24.37 0.50 18.66
C SER A 258 -23.16 0.98 17.84
N LEU A 259 -23.45 1.56 16.66
CA LEU A 259 -22.53 2.18 15.70
C LEU A 259 -21.69 3.37 16.25
N SER A 260 -21.63 3.55 17.57
CA SER A 260 -21.03 4.70 18.26
C SER A 260 -19.48 4.64 18.38
N GLY A 261 -18.79 3.96 17.46
CA GLY A 261 -17.36 3.72 17.56
C GLY A 261 -16.60 3.70 16.23
N ILE A 262 -17.14 4.36 15.19
CA ILE A 262 -16.39 4.61 13.96
C ILE A 262 -15.17 5.44 14.33
N SER A 263 -13.98 4.92 14.07
CA SER A 263 -12.74 5.63 14.33
C SER A 263 -12.66 6.87 13.44
N THR A 264 -12.40 8.03 14.05
CA THR A 264 -12.11 9.29 13.35
C THR A 264 -10.67 9.36 12.87
N SER A 265 -9.88 8.30 12.99
CA SER A 265 -8.46 8.29 12.66
C SER A 265 -8.15 7.21 11.63
N PHE A 266 -7.16 7.46 10.77
CA PHE A 266 -6.58 6.40 9.93
C PHE A 266 -6.05 5.28 10.84
N ALA A 267 -6.50 4.06 10.56
CA ALA A 267 -6.21 2.88 11.36
C ALA A 267 -5.96 1.69 10.43
N PRO A 268 -4.69 1.39 10.10
CA PRO A 268 -4.39 0.34 9.15
C PRO A 268 -4.74 -1.04 9.70
N ARG A 269 -5.17 -1.95 8.83
CA ARG A 269 -5.55 -3.31 9.21
C ARG A 269 -4.37 -4.27 9.16
N TYR A 270 -3.51 -4.12 8.16
CA TYR A 270 -2.39 -5.03 7.96
C TYR A 270 -1.07 -4.28 7.93
N ARG A 271 -0.02 -4.91 8.47
CA ARG A 271 1.36 -4.43 8.35
C ARG A 271 2.20 -5.47 7.62
N LEU A 272 2.89 -5.03 6.59
CA LEU A 272 3.82 -5.80 5.79
C LEU A 272 5.24 -5.28 6.09
N VAL A 273 6.04 -6.11 6.76
CA VAL A 273 7.44 -5.81 7.07
C VAL A 273 8.33 -6.49 6.04
N PHE A 274 9.06 -5.70 5.28
CA PHE A 274 10.06 -6.11 4.29
C PHE A 274 11.45 -5.97 4.89
N SER A 275 12.31 -6.97 4.69
CA SER A 275 13.69 -7.00 5.17
C SER A 275 14.60 -7.51 4.06
N ALA A 276 15.78 -6.89 3.92
CA ALA A 276 16.78 -7.30 2.94
C ALA A 276 17.42 -8.64 3.31
N GLU A 277 17.56 -8.92 4.60
CA GLU A 277 18.10 -10.18 5.10
C GLU A 277 17.00 -11.23 5.23
N MET A 278 17.28 -12.45 4.74
CA MET A 278 16.46 -13.60 5.09
C MET A 278 16.66 -13.90 6.57
N LYS A 279 15.76 -13.42 7.43
CA LYS A 279 15.78 -13.83 8.83
C LYS A 279 15.41 -15.31 8.92
N GLU A 280 16.37 -16.13 9.37
CA GLU A 280 16.05 -17.50 9.77
C GLU A 280 14.87 -17.46 10.74
N ARG A 281 13.85 -18.27 10.47
CA ARG A 281 12.75 -18.41 11.42
C ARG A 281 13.34 -18.96 12.70
N VAL A 282 13.42 -18.14 13.74
CA VAL A 282 13.34 -18.64 15.12
C VAL A 282 11.95 -19.25 15.23
N LEU A 283 11.85 -20.54 14.90
CA LEU A 283 10.68 -21.35 15.19
C LEU A 283 10.55 -21.36 16.71
N TYR A 284 9.78 -20.43 17.25
CA TYR A 284 9.29 -20.56 18.61
C TYR A 284 8.54 -21.89 18.67
N ARG A 285 9.16 -22.90 19.30
CA ARG A 285 8.45 -24.08 19.79
C ARG A 285 7.41 -23.53 20.75
N ILE A 286 6.15 -23.65 20.35
CA ILE A 286 5.04 -23.54 21.27
C ILE A 286 5.10 -24.86 22.06
N GLU A 287 5.65 -24.79 23.28
CA GLU A 287 5.40 -25.81 24.29
C GLU A 287 3.92 -25.79 24.69
#